data_AF-A0A0L6V0H2-F1
#
_entry.id   AF-A0A0L6V0H2-F1
#
_cell.length_a   1.000
_cell.length_b   1.000
_cell.length_c   1.000
_cell.angle_alpha   90.00
_cell.angle_beta   90.00
_cell.angle_gamma   90.00
#
_symmetry.space_group_name_H-M   'P 1'
#
loop_
_entity.id
_entity.type
_entity.pdbx_description
1 polymer ?
#
loop_
_entity_poly.entity_id
_entity_poly.type
_entity_poly.pdbx_seq_one_letter_code
_entity_poly.pdbx_strand_id
1 'polypeptide(L)'
;MAFAFQFDFPPFMVLVIAILNDGTVMTISLDRVLPNNEPDHWDLAEIFTYAVAYGLHLAMSTIMLFVVIVNTTFFEDNFGLSPLKSSNDPQLHMIIYLQVAIISQALIFITRSQGWFFMERPSLALIGAFCIAQTVASLLALFGTMEFSNVQAIPLAWVAVAWIWNLIWFLPMGECHLILFGRP
;
A
#
# COMPACT_ATOMS: atom_id res chain seq x y z
N MET A 1 -10.97 -11.94 -1.94
CA MET A 1 -11.97 -10.95 -2.40
C MET A 1 -12.84 -11.49 -3.54
N ALA A 2 -12.26 -12.03 -4.62
CA ALA A 2 -13.04 -12.64 -5.72
C ALA A 2 -14.02 -13.74 -5.26
N PHE A 3 -13.59 -14.70 -4.44
CA PHE A 3 -14.47 -15.80 -3.99
C PHE A 3 -15.50 -15.39 -2.92
N ALA A 4 -15.13 -14.48 -2.01
CA ALA A 4 -15.97 -14.08 -0.88
C ALA A 4 -16.97 -12.96 -1.22
N PHE A 5 -16.61 -12.05 -2.12
CA PHE A 5 -17.38 -10.83 -2.41
C PHE A 5 -17.72 -10.66 -3.90
N GLN A 6 -17.35 -11.61 -4.76
CA GLN A 6 -17.50 -11.53 -6.23
C GLN A 6 -16.95 -10.21 -6.82
N PHE A 7 -15.79 -9.81 -6.28
CA PHE A 7 -15.05 -8.62 -6.66
C PHE A 7 -14.05 -8.92 -7.78
N ASP A 8 -14.27 -8.34 -8.95
CA ASP A 8 -13.43 -8.53 -10.13
C ASP A 8 -12.52 -7.32 -10.36
N PHE A 9 -11.33 -7.37 -9.74
CA PHE A 9 -10.36 -6.29 -9.86
C PHE A 9 -9.77 -6.21 -11.28
N PRO A 10 -9.76 -5.03 -11.93
CA PRO A 10 -9.27 -4.90 -13.30
C PRO A 10 -7.76 -5.23 -13.42
N PRO A 11 -7.36 -6.16 -14.32
CA PRO A 11 -5.95 -6.56 -14.48
C PRO A 11 -5.03 -5.39 -14.88
N PHE A 12 -5.55 -4.42 -15.61
CA PHE A 12 -4.78 -3.24 -16.01
C PHE A 12 -4.32 -2.41 -14.81
N MET A 13 -5.14 -2.31 -13.75
CA MET A 13 -4.74 -1.62 -12.53
C MET A 13 -3.60 -2.33 -11.80
N VAL A 14 -3.61 -3.66 -11.80
CA VAL A 14 -2.49 -4.47 -11.28
C VAL A 14 -1.22 -4.20 -12.08
N LEU A 15 -1.32 -4.10 -13.41
CA LEU A 15 -0.19 -3.78 -14.29
C LEU A 15 0.41 -2.41 -13.96
N VAL A 16 -0.44 -1.39 -13.74
CA VAL A 16 0.04 -0.05 -13.36
C VAL A 16 0.78 -0.09 -12.02
N ILE A 17 0.25 -0.81 -11.02
CA ILE A 17 0.91 -1.00 -9.73
C ILE A 17 2.28 -1.66 -9.93
N ALA A 18 2.35 -2.73 -10.72
CA ALA A 18 3.59 -3.44 -10.99
C ALA A 18 4.65 -2.53 -11.64
N ILE A 19 4.28 -1.75 -12.66
CA ILE A 19 5.20 -0.82 -13.34
C ILE A 19 5.73 0.24 -12.37
N LEU A 20 4.87 0.82 -11.54
CA LEU A 20 5.29 1.83 -10.55
C LEU A 20 6.21 1.22 -9.49
N ASN A 21 5.91 0.00 -9.02
CA ASN A 21 6.72 -0.73 -8.04
C ASN A 21 8.10 -1.09 -8.59
N ASP A 22 8.19 -1.58 -9.83
CA ASP A 22 9.48 -1.91 -10.44
C ASP A 22 10.38 -0.68 -10.59
N GLY A 23 9.80 0.47 -10.97
CA GLY A 23 10.52 1.74 -11.06
C GLY A 23 11.13 2.16 -9.73
N THR A 24 10.40 1.99 -8.63
CA THR A 24 10.90 2.31 -7.28
C THR A 24 11.90 1.29 -6.74
N VAL A 25 11.72 0.00 -7.04
CA VAL A 25 12.64 -1.07 -6.59
C VAL A 25 14.04 -0.87 -7.16
N MET A 26 14.17 -0.32 -8.37
CA MET A 26 15.48 0.02 -8.95
C MET A 26 16.30 0.94 -8.04
N THR A 27 15.64 1.85 -7.31
CA THR A 27 16.32 2.82 -6.42
C THR A 27 16.84 2.20 -5.13
N ILE A 28 16.39 1.00 -4.75
CA ILE A 28 16.90 0.25 -3.59
C ILE A 28 18.40 -0.06 -3.77
N SER A 29 18.86 -0.26 -5.00
CA SER A 29 20.28 -0.48 -5.31
C SER A 29 21.19 0.72 -4.96
N LEU A 30 20.62 1.91 -4.83
CA LEU A 30 21.33 3.15 -4.47
C LEU A 30 21.16 3.50 -2.98
N ASP A 31 20.46 2.66 -2.23
CA ASP A 31 20.13 2.93 -0.84
C ASP A 31 21.31 2.65 0.09
N ARG A 32 21.41 3.44 1.17
CA ARG A 32 22.45 3.31 2.18
C ARG A 32 21.83 2.77 3.45
N VAL A 33 22.02 1.47 3.69
CA VAL A 33 21.61 0.78 4.92
C VAL A 33 22.79 0.62 5.87
N LEU A 34 22.51 0.63 7.17
CA LEU A 34 23.53 0.36 8.18
C LEU A 34 23.84 -1.14 8.20
N PRO A 35 25.13 -1.54 8.26
CA PRO A 35 25.49 -2.93 8.42
C PRO A 35 25.08 -3.44 9.80
N ASN A 36 24.65 -4.70 9.87
CA ASN A 36 24.34 -5.36 11.14
C ASN A 36 25.62 -5.52 12.00
N ASN A 37 25.49 -5.43 13.33
CA ASN A 37 26.61 -5.54 14.27
C ASN A 37 27.08 -6.99 14.45
N GLU A 38 26.21 -7.96 14.15
CA GLU A 38 26.50 -9.39 14.21
C GLU A 38 26.60 -10.00 12.80
N PRO A 39 27.39 -11.07 12.61
CA PRO A 39 27.50 -11.76 11.33
C PRO A 39 26.16 -12.39 10.95
N ASP A 40 25.53 -11.80 9.93
CA ASP A 40 24.26 -12.27 9.41
C ASP A 40 24.48 -13.47 8.47
N HIS A 41 23.61 -14.48 8.57
CA HIS A 41 23.60 -15.62 7.68
C HIS A 41 22.34 -15.57 6.83
N TRP A 42 22.47 -15.97 5.57
CA TRP A 42 21.35 -15.94 4.63
C TRP A 42 20.31 -17.01 4.99
N ASP A 43 19.43 -16.72 5.94
CA ASP A 43 18.31 -17.56 6.34
C ASP A 43 17.06 -17.20 5.54
N LEU A 44 16.84 -17.95 4.45
CA LEU A 44 15.65 -17.80 3.62
C LEU A 44 14.36 -18.08 4.39
N ALA A 45 14.37 -19.02 5.34
CA ALA A 45 13.15 -19.39 6.07
C ALA A 45 12.68 -18.23 6.96
N GLU A 46 13.63 -17.54 7.60
CA GLU A 46 13.36 -16.33 8.37
C GLU A 46 12.78 -15.21 7.46
N ILE A 47 13.44 -14.92 6.34
CA ILE A 47 12.99 -13.89 5.37
C ILE A 47 11.58 -14.20 4.83
N PHE A 48 11.32 -15.46 4.43
CA PHE A 48 10.00 -15.85 3.92
C PHE A 48 8.91 -15.75 4.98
N THR A 49 9.22 -16.08 6.23
CA THR A 49 8.26 -15.97 7.33
C THR A 49 7.83 -14.52 7.53
N TYR A 50 8.78 -13.58 7.53
CA TYR A 50 8.47 -12.16 7.62
C TYR A 50 7.70 -11.65 6.40
N ALA A 51 8.12 -12.04 5.19
CA ALA A 51 7.42 -11.65 3.97
C ALA A 51 5.95 -12.09 3.96
N VAL A 52 5.67 -13.31 4.42
CA VAL A 52 4.29 -13.82 4.55
C VAL A 52 3.52 -13.05 5.63
N ALA A 53 4.13 -12.77 6.78
CA ALA A 53 3.49 -12.01 7.85
C ALA A 53 3.10 -10.59 7.39
N TYR A 54 4.01 -9.87 6.75
CA TYR A 54 3.72 -8.56 6.17
C TYR A 54 2.66 -8.66 5.07
N GLY A 55 2.76 -9.64 4.17
CA GLY A 55 1.77 -9.87 3.12
C GLY A 55 0.36 -10.10 3.66
N LEU A 56 0.21 -10.90 4.72
CA LEU A 56 -1.07 -11.15 5.38
C LEU A 56 -1.63 -9.89 6.03
N HIS A 57 -0.78 -9.09 6.68
CA HIS A 57 -1.19 -7.83 7.28
C HIS A 57 -1.70 -6.82 6.24
N LEU A 58 -0.98 -6.69 5.12
CA LEU A 58 -1.38 -5.85 4.00
C LEU A 58 -2.69 -6.31 3.36
N ALA A 59 -2.83 -7.62 3.14
CA ALA A 59 -4.06 -8.21 2.61
C ALA A 59 -5.25 -7.96 3.55
N MET A 60 -5.04 -8.05 4.87
CA MET A 60 -6.06 -7.73 5.87
C MET A 60 -6.48 -6.26 5.80
N SER A 61 -5.52 -5.33 5.63
CA SER A 61 -5.82 -3.90 5.47
C SER A 61 -6.71 -3.63 4.25
N THR A 62 -6.38 -4.22 3.10
CA THR A 62 -7.19 -4.07 1.87
C THR A 62 -8.58 -4.68 2.01
N ILE A 63 -8.70 -5.86 2.64
CA ILE A 63 -10.01 -6.49 2.89
C ILE A 63 -10.85 -5.65 3.85
N MET A 64 -10.24 -5.12 4.92
CA MET A 64 -10.95 -4.24 5.85
C MET A 64 -11.43 -2.97 5.17
N LEU A 65 -10.62 -2.33 4.31
CA LEU A 65 -11.06 -1.15 3.57
C LEU A 65 -12.28 -1.47 2.69
N PHE A 66 -12.21 -2.59 1.94
CA PHE A 66 -13.32 -3.05 1.10
C PHE A 66 -14.61 -3.25 1.92
N VAL A 67 -14.51 -3.96 3.04
CA VAL A 67 -15.65 -4.25 3.92
C VAL A 67 -16.24 -2.97 4.50
N VAL A 68 -15.39 -2.02 4.95
CA VAL A 68 -15.87 -0.76 5.52
C VAL A 68 -16.57 0.10 4.47
N ILE A 69 -16.09 0.14 3.22
CA ILE A 69 -16.74 0.91 2.15
C ILE A 69 -18.07 0.29 1.72
N VAL A 70 -18.12 -1.04 1.55
CA VAL A 70 -19.31 -1.72 0.99
C VAL A 70 -20.40 -1.96 2.04
N ASN A 71 -20.03 -2.35 3.27
CA ASN A 71 -21.00 -2.75 4.30
C ASN A 71 -21.34 -1.65 5.31
N THR A 72 -20.54 -0.58 5.42
CA THR A 72 -20.73 0.46 6.46
C THR A 72 -21.00 1.82 5.82
N THR A 73 -21.91 2.61 6.41
CA THR A 73 -22.20 4.01 5.99
C THR A 73 -21.23 5.04 6.55
N PHE A 74 -20.11 4.60 7.15
CA PHE A 74 -19.19 5.48 7.88
C PHE A 74 -18.68 6.65 7.03
N PHE A 75 -18.37 6.39 5.76
CA PHE A 75 -17.89 7.40 4.81
C PHE A 75 -19.02 8.28 4.24
N GLU A 76 -20.24 7.75 4.17
CA GLU A 76 -21.45 8.51 3.78
C GLU A 76 -21.78 9.53 4.89
N ASP A 77 -21.79 9.10 6.15
CA ASP A 77 -22.25 9.89 7.30
C ASP A 77 -21.22 10.93 7.77
N ASN A 78 -19.92 10.60 7.75
CA ASN A 78 -18.87 11.52 8.23
C ASN A 78 -18.30 12.43 7.14
N PHE A 79 -18.25 11.95 5.90
CA PHE A 79 -17.59 12.67 4.79
C PHE A 79 -18.54 13.06 3.66
N GLY A 80 -19.82 12.69 3.72
CA GLY A 80 -20.83 13.04 2.72
C GLY A 80 -20.56 12.41 1.34
N LEU A 81 -19.85 11.28 1.31
CA LEU A 81 -19.41 10.64 0.08
C LEU A 81 -20.53 9.81 -0.55
N SER A 82 -20.51 9.69 -1.87
CA SER A 82 -21.48 8.89 -2.61
C SER A 82 -21.42 7.42 -2.15
N PRO A 83 -22.60 6.79 -1.91
CA PRO A 83 -22.65 5.40 -1.46
C PRO A 83 -22.12 4.45 -2.54
N LEU A 84 -21.06 3.70 -2.22
CA LEU A 84 -20.44 2.69 -3.10
C LEU A 84 -20.83 1.29 -2.60
N LYS A 85 -22.09 0.90 -2.82
CA LYS A 85 -22.66 -0.36 -2.30
C LYS A 85 -22.57 -1.53 -3.28
N SER A 86 -22.19 -1.26 -4.53
CA SER A 86 -21.96 -2.31 -5.53
C SER A 86 -20.54 -2.84 -5.40
N SER A 87 -20.39 -4.17 -5.31
CA SER A 87 -19.06 -4.80 -5.25
C SER A 87 -18.19 -4.44 -6.46
N ASN A 88 -18.77 -4.31 -7.66
CA ASN A 88 -18.01 -4.08 -8.90
C ASN A 88 -18.13 -2.62 -9.41
N ASP A 89 -18.22 -1.66 -8.48
CA ASP A 89 -18.24 -0.25 -8.84
C ASP A 89 -16.88 0.21 -9.40
N PRO A 90 -16.83 0.85 -10.58
CA PRO A 90 -15.61 1.41 -11.16
C PRO A 90 -14.84 2.36 -10.23
N GLN A 91 -15.53 3.08 -9.34
CA GLN A 91 -14.90 3.95 -8.35
C GLN A 91 -14.25 3.15 -7.22
N LEU A 92 -14.87 2.04 -6.79
CA LEU A 92 -14.31 1.16 -5.76
C LEU A 92 -13.01 0.48 -6.25
N HIS A 93 -12.97 0.07 -7.51
CA HIS A 93 -11.75 -0.43 -8.14
C HIS A 93 -10.61 0.59 -8.06
N MET A 94 -10.89 1.87 -8.32
CA MET A 94 -9.88 2.92 -8.25
C MET A 94 -9.40 3.20 -6.82
N ILE A 95 -10.30 3.13 -5.83
CA ILE A 95 -9.94 3.30 -4.41
C ILE A 95 -9.02 2.17 -3.94
N ILE A 96 -9.37 0.92 -4.27
CA ILE A 96 -8.56 -0.27 -3.94
C ILE A 96 -7.21 -0.18 -4.64
N TYR A 97 -7.17 0.21 -5.92
CA TYR A 97 -5.93 0.45 -6.66
C TYR A 97 -5.01 1.44 -5.94
N LEU A 98 -5.54 2.62 -5.57
CA LEU A 98 -4.74 3.66 -4.93
C LEU A 98 -4.26 3.20 -3.55
N GLN A 99 -5.11 2.51 -2.78
CA GLN A 99 -4.74 1.98 -1.48
C GLN A 99 -3.58 0.99 -1.59
N VAL A 100 -3.68 0.02 -2.50
CA VAL A 100 -2.66 -1.01 -2.71
C VAL A 100 -1.37 -0.38 -3.22
N ALA A 101 -1.45 0.59 -4.15
CA ALA A 101 -0.27 1.29 -4.67
C ALA A 101 0.49 2.04 -3.56
N ILE A 102 -0.21 2.75 -2.68
CA ILE A 102 0.42 3.46 -1.54
C ILE A 102 1.10 2.48 -0.61
N ILE A 103 0.38 1.43 -0.18
CA ILE A 103 0.89 0.54 0.87
C ILE A 103 2.01 -0.36 0.36
N SER A 104 1.99 -0.78 -0.91
CA SER A 104 3.08 -1.58 -1.49
C SER A 104 4.38 -0.77 -1.57
N GLN A 105 4.26 0.51 -1.88
CA GLN A 105 5.38 1.45 -1.92
C GLN A 105 5.89 1.79 -0.50
N ALA A 106 4.95 1.99 0.43
CA ALA A 106 5.28 2.24 1.82
C ALA A 106 5.99 1.04 2.47
N LEU A 107 5.69 -0.21 2.06
CA LEU A 107 6.33 -1.39 2.62
C LEU A 107 7.87 -1.36 2.51
N ILE A 108 8.40 -0.81 1.42
CA ILE A 108 9.86 -0.71 1.18
C ILE A 108 10.56 0.02 2.34
N PHE A 109 9.90 1.04 2.88
CA PHE A 109 10.39 1.82 4.01
C PHE A 109 10.46 1.03 5.32
N ILE A 110 9.49 0.13 5.56
CA ILE A 110 9.47 -0.74 6.76
C ILE A 110 10.51 -1.85 6.64
N THR A 111 10.60 -2.49 5.46
CA THR A 111 11.51 -3.63 5.26
C THR A 111 12.98 -3.24 5.30
N ARG A 112 13.27 -1.94 5.13
CA ARG A 112 14.63 -1.42 5.11
C ARG A 112 15.16 -1.07 6.50
N SER A 113 14.33 -0.45 7.35
CA SER A 113 14.78 -0.06 8.69
C SER A 113 15.06 -1.30 9.53
N GLN A 114 16.17 -1.32 10.28
CA GLN A 114 16.44 -2.38 11.28
C GLN A 114 15.94 -1.98 12.68
N GLY A 115 15.29 -0.83 12.80
CA GLY A 115 14.70 -0.29 14.04
C GLY A 115 13.44 0.54 13.75
N TRP A 116 13.07 1.44 14.67
CA TRP A 116 11.89 2.29 14.47
C TRP A 116 12.06 3.15 13.20
N PHE A 117 11.05 3.15 12.31
CA PHE A 117 11.12 3.73 10.96
C PHE A 117 11.65 5.18 10.89
N PHE A 118 11.48 5.96 11.97
CA PHE A 118 11.93 7.36 12.06
C PHE A 118 13.42 7.54 12.39
N MET A 119 14.11 6.48 12.83
CA MET A 119 15.48 6.55 13.35
C MET A 119 16.53 6.39 12.25
N GLU A 120 16.20 5.73 11.15
CA GLU A 120 17.07 5.55 9.99
C GLU A 120 16.62 6.42 8.82
N ARG A 121 17.39 7.46 8.51
CA ARG A 121 17.06 8.38 7.40
C ARG A 121 17.10 7.63 6.06
N PRO A 122 16.03 7.67 5.24
CA PRO A 122 16.06 7.09 3.91
C PRO A 122 16.98 7.87 2.98
N SER A 123 17.51 7.20 1.95
CA SER A 123 18.24 7.90 0.89
C SER A 123 17.30 8.89 0.17
N LEU A 124 17.82 10.05 -0.21
CA LEU A 124 17.04 11.05 -0.95
C LEU A 124 16.53 10.52 -2.30
N ALA A 125 17.24 9.56 -2.90
CA ALA A 125 16.81 8.87 -4.11
C ALA A 125 15.54 8.05 -3.89
N LEU A 126 15.46 7.28 -2.80
CA LEU A 126 14.29 6.48 -2.45
C LEU A 126 13.07 7.36 -2.14
N ILE A 127 13.25 8.44 -1.36
CA ILE A 127 12.18 9.40 -1.06
C ILE A 127 11.70 10.08 -2.35
N GLY A 128 12.63 10.51 -3.21
CA GLY A 128 12.28 11.12 -4.50
C GLY A 128 11.48 10.18 -5.40
N ALA A 129 11.91 8.92 -5.51
CA ALA A 129 11.21 7.91 -6.29
C ALA A 129 9.82 7.62 -5.73
N PHE A 130 9.69 7.48 -4.41
CA PHE A 130 8.40 7.33 -3.74
C PHE A 130 7.47 8.51 -4.03
N CYS A 131 7.95 9.74 -3.83
CA CYS A 131 7.14 10.94 -4.07
C CYS A 131 6.66 11.02 -5.52
N ILE A 132 7.50 10.70 -6.50
CA ILE A 132 7.14 10.70 -7.92
C ILE A 132 6.11 9.61 -8.21
N ALA A 133 6.38 8.36 -7.82
CA ALA A 133 5.49 7.23 -8.05
C ALA A 133 4.11 7.48 -7.41
N GLN A 134 4.11 8.02 -6.20
CA GLN A 134 2.90 8.29 -5.45
C GLN A 134 2.11 9.49 -5.99
N THR A 135 2.80 10.51 -6.51
CA THR A 135 2.16 11.61 -7.22
C THR A 135 1.49 11.10 -8.49
N VAL A 136 2.17 10.26 -9.28
CA VAL A 136 1.60 9.66 -10.50
C VAL A 136 0.40 8.77 -10.16
N ALA A 137 0.49 7.92 -9.14
CA ALA A 137 -0.62 7.07 -8.71
C ALA A 137 -1.84 7.90 -8.26
N SER A 138 -1.62 8.97 -7.49
CA SER A 138 -2.69 9.85 -7.01
C SER A 138 -3.33 10.66 -8.14
N LEU A 139 -2.54 11.14 -9.10
CA LEU A 139 -3.06 11.82 -10.30
C LEU A 139 -3.85 10.87 -11.19
N LEU A 140 -3.41 9.62 -11.35
CA LEU A 140 -4.15 8.60 -12.08
C LEU A 140 -5.48 8.29 -11.39
N ALA A 141 -5.53 8.26 -10.06
CA ALA A 141 -6.79 8.10 -9.33
C ALA A 141 -7.75 9.29 -9.50
N LEU A 142 -7.23 10.51 -9.56
CA LEU A 142 -8.04 11.74 -9.70
C LEU A 142 -8.58 11.98 -11.11
N PHE A 143 -7.85 11.58 -12.15
CA PHE A 143 -8.17 11.92 -13.54
C PHE A 143 -8.30 10.72 -14.49
N GLY A 144 -7.80 9.55 -14.10
CA GLY A 144 -7.70 8.36 -14.93
C GLY A 144 -9.01 7.58 -15.05
N THR A 145 -10.02 8.16 -15.69
CA THR A 145 -11.21 7.42 -16.11
C THR A 145 -10.89 6.60 -17.35
N MET A 146 -11.10 5.28 -17.28
CA MET A 146 -10.76 4.36 -18.35
C MET A 146 -11.92 3.41 -18.62
N GLU A 147 -12.63 3.63 -19.73
CA GLU A 147 -13.78 2.82 -20.13
C GLU A 147 -13.38 1.36 -20.42
N PHE A 148 -12.22 1.13 -21.03
CA PHE A 148 -11.71 -0.21 -21.33
C PHE A 148 -11.50 -1.08 -20.08
N SER A 149 -11.12 -0.47 -18.95
CA SER A 149 -10.77 -1.19 -17.72
C SER A 149 -11.88 -1.13 -16.67
N ASN A 150 -13.05 -0.56 -17.00
CA ASN A 150 -14.19 -0.38 -16.10
C ASN A 150 -13.78 0.30 -14.76
N VAL A 151 -13.05 1.41 -14.88
CA VAL A 151 -12.51 2.20 -13.76
C VAL A 151 -12.82 3.66 -13.98
N GLN A 152 -13.27 4.32 -12.93
CA GLN A 152 -13.66 5.71 -12.97
C GLN A 152 -12.79 6.53 -12.02
N ALA A 153 -12.48 7.76 -12.43
CA ALA A 153 -11.81 8.72 -11.57
C ALA A 153 -12.61 8.97 -10.28
N ILE A 154 -11.90 9.13 -9.18
CA ILE A 154 -12.47 9.35 -7.86
C ILE A 154 -12.26 10.80 -7.40
N PRO A 155 -13.21 11.38 -6.64
CA PRO A 155 -13.02 12.70 -6.05
C PRO A 155 -11.86 12.70 -5.04
N LEU A 156 -11.27 13.87 -4.85
CA LEU A 156 -10.13 14.08 -3.94
C LEU A 156 -10.38 13.60 -2.52
N ALA A 157 -11.62 13.62 -2.05
CA ALA A 157 -11.98 13.11 -0.73
C ALA A 157 -11.69 11.60 -0.58
N TRP A 158 -11.97 10.78 -1.60
CA TRP A 158 -11.63 9.35 -1.58
C TRP A 158 -10.12 9.12 -1.65
N VAL A 159 -9.39 9.98 -2.37
CA VAL A 159 -7.91 9.96 -2.37
C VAL A 159 -7.37 10.22 -0.96
N ALA A 160 -7.89 11.24 -0.27
CA ALA A 160 -7.49 11.56 1.10
C ALA A 160 -7.81 10.41 2.07
N VAL A 161 -8.98 9.77 1.93
CA VAL A 161 -9.35 8.58 2.73
C VAL A 161 -8.36 7.44 2.52
N ALA A 162 -7.99 7.13 1.28
CA ALA A 162 -7.02 6.07 0.99
C ALA A 162 -5.65 6.38 1.61
N TRP A 163 -5.21 7.63 1.57
CA TRP A 163 -3.97 8.07 2.23
C TRP A 163 -4.01 7.92 3.75
N ILE A 164 -5.08 8.41 4.39
CA ILE A 164 -5.24 8.32 5.85
C ILE A 164 -5.34 6.86 6.29
N TRP A 165 -6.10 6.04 5.56
CA TRP A 165 -6.21 4.62 5.82
C TRP A 165 -4.84 3.95 5.80
N ASN A 166 -4.05 4.19 4.76
CA ASN A 166 -2.71 3.62 4.68
C ASN A 166 -1.79 4.12 5.80
N LEU A 167 -1.87 5.40 6.18
CA LEU A 167 -1.09 5.92 7.30
C LEU A 167 -1.43 5.21 8.62
N ILE A 168 -2.73 4.97 8.87
CA ILE A 168 -3.19 4.26 10.09
C ILE A 168 -2.67 2.83 10.11
N TRP A 169 -2.75 2.11 8.99
CA TRP A 169 -2.27 0.73 8.89
C TRP A 169 -0.75 0.61 8.82
N PHE A 170 -0.07 1.68 8.40
CA PHE A 170 1.39 1.74 8.36
C PHE A 170 2.01 1.81 9.76
N LEU A 171 1.39 2.50 10.71
CA LEU A 171 1.92 2.69 12.06
C LEU A 171 2.13 1.36 12.83
N PRO A 172 1.14 0.43 12.92
CA PRO A 172 1.34 -0.86 13.57
C PRO A 172 2.46 -1.73 12.97
N MET A 173 2.74 -1.59 11.67
CA MET A 173 3.79 -2.38 11.02
C MET A 173 5.19 -2.01 11.51
N GLY A 174 5.41 -0.73 11.86
CA GLY A 174 6.68 -0.29 12.47
C GLY A 174 6.91 -0.90 13.85
N GLU A 175 5.85 -1.03 14.65
CA GLU A 175 5.90 -1.66 15.98
C GLU A 175 6.11 -3.18 15.88
N CYS A 176 5.39 -3.87 14.98
CA CYS A 176 5.58 -5.30 14.74
C CYS A 176 6.99 -5.62 14.24
N HIS A 177 7.57 -4.76 13.39
CA HIS A 177 8.95 -4.88 12.97
C HIS A 177 9.92 -4.80 14.16
N LEU A 178 9.73 -3.83 15.06
CA LEU A 178 10.55 -3.68 16.27
C LEU A 178 10.44 -4.89 17.22
N ILE A 179 9.27 -5.53 17.32
CA ILE A 179 9.06 -6.71 18.16
C ILE A 179 9.72 -7.96 17.56
N LEU A 180 9.76 -8.07 16.23
CA LEU A 180 10.36 -9.22 15.53
C LEU A 180 11.89 -9.08 15.37
N PHE A 181 12.39 -7.87 15.13
CA PHE A 181 13.83 -7.57 14.96
C PHE A 181 14.51 -7.04 16.22
N GLY A 182 13.75 -6.72 17.28
CA GLY A 182 14.27 -6.41 18.61
C GLY A 182 14.82 -7.66 19.27
N ARG A 183 15.91 -8.21 18.73
CA ARG A 183 16.79 -9.06 19.52
C ARG A 183 17.41 -8.19 20.61
N PRO A 184 17.40 -8.65 21.88
CA PRO A 184 17.85 -7.87 23.04
C PRO A 184 19.30 -7.41 22.93
#